data_AF-A0A2V8T834-F1
#
_entry.id   AF-A0A2V8T834-F1
#
_cell.length_a   1.000
_cell.length_b   1.000
_cell.length_c   1.000
_cell.angle_alpha   90.00
_cell.angle_beta   90.00
_cell.angle_gamma   90.00
#
_symmetry.space_group_name_H-M   'P 1'
#
loop_
_entity.id
_entity.type
_entity.pdbx_description
1 polymer ?
#
loop_
_entity_poly.entity_id
_entity_poly.type
_entity_poly.pdbx_seq_one_letter_code
_entity_poly.pdbx_strand_id
1 'polypeptide(L)'
;WQDAHVIKANPDSPQRAIRHLALKQGKTIYMAVPRLREEKCFVELDPRRLGKNLYPASSIKGAFEFGRQVSVKQMKPVDLILCGSVAVRRDGARIGKGGGYSDLEYAIAIELGIVSARTPILTTVHPLQTIDKKFALEPHDIPVDFIVTPDEIIKCNTKLPRPAGIYWEYLDEEKIAAIPLLNKMRTRLGD
;
A
#
# COMPACT_ATOMS: atom_id res chain seq x y z
N TRP A 1 4.67 14.74 1.48
CA TRP A 1 5.01 14.17 2.81
C TRP A 1 4.57 15.09 3.94
N GLN A 2 4.98 16.37 3.93
CA GLN A 2 4.61 17.33 4.98
C GLN A 2 3.08 17.37 5.20
N ASP A 3 2.31 17.50 4.11
CA ASP A 3 0.85 17.61 4.16
C ASP A 3 0.10 16.28 4.35
N ALA A 4 0.79 15.14 4.29
CA ALA A 4 0.13 13.84 4.43
C ALA A 4 -0.13 13.55 5.91
N HIS A 5 -1.38 13.29 6.30
CA HIS A 5 -1.75 12.95 7.67
C HIS A 5 -2.10 11.46 7.83
N VAL A 6 -2.56 10.82 6.76
CA VAL A 6 -2.94 9.41 6.70
C VAL A 6 -2.11 8.71 5.61
N ILE A 7 -1.34 7.70 6.01
CA ILE A 7 -0.44 6.97 5.11
C ILE A 7 -0.84 5.50 5.07
N LYS A 8 -1.00 4.92 3.88
CA LYS A 8 -1.00 3.47 3.72
C LYS A 8 0.43 3.00 3.48
N ALA A 9 0.92 2.07 4.28
CA ALA A 9 2.29 1.56 4.16
C ALA A 9 2.33 0.03 4.19
N ASN A 10 3.17 -0.57 3.35
CA ASN A 10 3.38 -2.02 3.37
C ASN A 10 4.06 -2.44 4.68
N PRO A 11 3.78 -3.65 5.21
CA PRO A 11 4.26 -4.09 6.52
C PRO A 11 5.76 -4.45 6.56
N ASP A 12 6.36 -4.69 5.40
CA ASP A 12 7.71 -5.24 5.28
C ASP A 12 8.79 -4.45 6.04
N SER A 13 9.82 -5.16 6.50
CA SER A 13 10.91 -4.58 7.31
C SER A 13 11.64 -3.40 6.66
N PRO A 14 11.88 -3.34 5.32
CA PRO A 14 12.55 -2.18 4.73
C PRO A 14 11.77 -0.87 4.90
N GLN A 15 10.46 -0.95 5.08
CA GLN A 15 9.59 0.22 5.24
C GLN A 15 9.41 0.65 6.71
N ARG A 16 9.97 -0.10 7.67
CA ARG A 16 9.79 0.15 9.12
C ARG A 16 10.26 1.54 9.56
N ALA A 17 11.43 1.97 9.06
CA ALA A 17 12.00 3.25 9.45
C ALA A 17 11.08 4.43 9.08
N ILE A 18 10.46 4.37 7.90
CA ILE A 18 9.54 5.40 7.41
C ILE A 18 8.23 5.35 8.18
N ARG A 19 7.71 4.16 8.48
CA ARG A 19 6.54 4.02 9.37
C ARG A 19 6.82 4.63 10.74
N HIS A 20 7.95 4.33 11.34
CA HIS A 20 8.33 4.93 12.62
C HIS A 20 8.43 6.46 12.54
N LEU A 21 9.04 7.00 11.48
CA LEU A 21 9.13 8.44 11.26
C LEU A 21 7.74 9.09 11.11
N ALA A 22 6.85 8.50 10.32
CA ALA A 22 5.48 8.96 10.15
C ALA A 22 4.73 9.00 11.50
N LEU A 23 4.85 7.95 12.31
CA LEU A 23 4.25 7.91 13.64
C LEU A 23 4.81 9.00 14.56
N LYS A 24 6.13 9.20 14.59
CA LYS A 24 6.77 10.29 15.36
C LYS A 24 6.29 11.67 14.92
N GLN A 25 5.92 11.83 13.65
CA GLN A 25 5.38 13.07 13.10
C GLN A 25 3.85 13.17 13.21
N GLY A 26 3.21 12.32 14.03
CA GLY A 26 1.78 12.40 14.31
C GLY A 26 0.87 11.90 13.18
N LYS A 27 1.42 11.18 12.20
CA LYS A 27 0.65 10.65 11.06
C LYS A 27 0.02 9.30 11.41
N THR A 28 -1.22 9.08 11.00
CA THR A 28 -1.89 7.78 11.11
C THR A 28 -1.39 6.85 10.00
N ILE A 29 -1.10 5.60 10.34
CA ILE A 29 -0.68 4.59 9.36
C ILE A 29 -1.71 3.48 9.27
N TYR A 30 -2.05 3.09 8.05
CA TYR A 30 -2.76 1.84 7.75
C TYR A 30 -1.80 0.83 7.13
N MET A 31 -1.74 -0.36 7.73
CA MET A 31 -0.97 -1.50 7.22
C MET A 31 -1.94 -2.63 6.87
N ALA A 32 -1.83 -3.20 5.68
CA ALA A 32 -2.63 -4.38 5.32
C ALA A 32 -2.21 -5.59 6.15
N VAL A 33 -3.19 -6.41 6.55
CA VAL A 33 -2.92 -7.73 7.14
C VAL A 33 -2.51 -8.73 6.06
N PRO A 34 -1.71 -9.76 6.39
CA PRO A 34 -1.31 -10.78 5.42
C PRO A 34 -2.48 -11.34 4.62
N ARG A 35 -2.38 -11.20 3.30
CA ARG A 35 -3.27 -11.82 2.30
C ARG A 35 -4.75 -11.38 2.37
N LEU A 36 -5.09 -10.32 3.10
CA LEU A 36 -6.46 -9.80 3.22
C LEU A 36 -7.51 -10.85 3.66
N ARG A 37 -7.08 -11.89 4.38
CA ARG A 37 -7.92 -13.06 4.74
C ARG A 37 -9.01 -12.78 5.78
N GLU A 38 -9.00 -11.59 6.37
CA GLU A 38 -9.91 -11.18 7.43
C GLU A 38 -10.80 -10.02 6.95
N GLU A 39 -12.01 -9.89 7.49
CA GLU A 39 -12.86 -8.73 7.17
C GLU A 39 -12.25 -7.40 7.64
N LYS A 40 -11.55 -7.43 8.77
CA LYS A 40 -10.72 -6.32 9.26
C LYS A 40 -9.31 -6.45 8.70
N CYS A 41 -9.20 -6.31 7.39
CA CYS A 41 -7.97 -6.56 6.64
C CYS A 41 -6.90 -5.48 6.76
N PHE A 42 -7.06 -4.50 7.65
CA PHE A 42 -6.07 -3.46 7.92
C PHE A 42 -5.81 -3.29 9.41
N VAL A 43 -4.63 -2.79 9.74
CA VAL A 43 -4.25 -2.37 11.08
C VAL A 43 -4.00 -0.87 11.06
N GLU A 44 -4.73 -0.16 11.92
CA GLU A 44 -4.56 1.26 12.20
C GLU A 44 -3.54 1.47 13.30
N LEU A 45 -2.52 2.28 13.00
CA LEU A 45 -1.54 2.79 13.93
C LEU A 45 -1.78 4.29 14.11
N ASP A 46 -2.51 4.64 15.17
CA ASP A 46 -2.74 6.03 15.55
C ASP A 46 -1.71 6.46 16.62
N PRO A 47 -0.79 7.39 16.32
CA PRO A 47 0.23 7.81 17.27
C PRO A 47 -0.34 8.37 18.58
N ARG A 48 -1.55 8.94 18.58
CA ARG A 48 -2.21 9.43 19.80
C ARG A 48 -2.58 8.30 20.75
N ARG A 49 -2.96 7.14 20.19
CA ARG A 49 -3.32 5.93 20.95
C ARG A 49 -2.10 5.11 21.34
N LEU A 50 -1.07 5.11 20.49
CA LEU A 50 0.16 4.36 20.71
C LEU A 50 1.03 4.96 21.82
N GLY A 51 0.98 6.28 22.03
CA GLY A 51 1.76 6.95 23.07
C GLY A 51 3.26 6.67 22.92
N LYS A 52 3.90 6.08 23.95
CA LYS A 52 5.33 5.73 23.93
C LYS A 52 5.69 4.56 23.00
N ASN A 53 4.71 3.83 22.47
CA ASN A 53 4.93 2.59 21.72
C ASN A 53 5.14 2.81 20.21
N LEU A 54 5.51 4.01 19.76
CA LEU A 54 5.65 4.33 18.32
C LEU A 54 6.66 3.42 17.60
N TYR A 55 7.85 3.24 18.19
CA TYR A 55 8.89 2.38 17.62
C TYR A 55 8.52 0.89 17.59
N PRO A 56 8.07 0.25 18.69
CA PRO A 56 7.65 -1.14 18.63
C PRO A 56 6.47 -1.35 17.67
N ALA A 57 5.47 -0.45 17.68
CA ALA A 57 4.30 -0.52 16.79
C ALA A 57 4.64 -0.40 15.29
N SER A 58 5.77 0.21 14.93
CA SER A 58 6.20 0.30 13.52
C SER A 58 6.60 -1.03 12.88
N SER A 59 6.84 -2.08 13.67
CA SER A 59 7.14 -3.43 13.18
C SER A 59 5.89 -4.20 12.79
N ILE A 60 6.02 -5.32 12.06
CA ILE A 60 4.86 -6.19 11.74
C ILE A 60 4.22 -6.70 13.04
N LYS A 61 5.01 -7.39 13.88
CA LYS A 61 4.53 -7.94 15.15
C LYS A 61 3.91 -6.86 16.04
N GLY A 62 4.61 -5.74 16.20
CA GLY A 62 4.13 -4.64 17.04
C GLY A 62 2.90 -3.95 16.46
N ALA A 63 2.74 -3.88 15.14
CA ALA A 63 1.51 -3.35 14.56
C ALA A 63 0.31 -4.20 14.98
N PHE A 64 0.43 -5.53 14.94
CA PHE A 64 -0.64 -6.43 15.42
C PHE A 64 -0.86 -6.36 16.94
N GLU A 65 0.19 -6.10 17.72
CA GLU A 65 0.12 -6.03 19.18
C GLU A 65 -0.49 -4.72 19.69
N PHE A 66 -0.09 -3.59 19.10
CA PHE A 66 -0.44 -2.25 19.59
C PHE A 66 -1.49 -1.53 18.72
N GLY A 67 -1.65 -1.96 17.48
CA GLY A 67 -2.57 -1.36 16.52
C GLY A 67 -4.01 -1.81 16.72
N ARG A 68 -4.92 -1.15 15.99
CA ARG A 68 -6.34 -1.54 15.94
C ARG A 68 -6.66 -2.15 14.60
N GLN A 69 -7.12 -3.39 14.57
CA GLN A 69 -7.66 -3.97 13.35
C GLN A 69 -8.94 -3.24 12.92
N VAL A 70 -9.01 -2.91 11.63
CA VAL A 70 -10.08 -2.14 10.99
C VAL A 70 -10.42 -2.73 9.62
N SER A 71 -11.67 -2.60 9.21
CA SER A 71 -12.07 -2.85 7.82
C SER A 71 -11.79 -1.62 6.96
N VAL A 72 -11.80 -1.77 5.63
CA VAL A 72 -11.58 -0.63 4.71
C VAL A 72 -12.57 0.51 4.96
N LYS A 73 -13.82 0.21 5.28
CA LYS A 73 -14.85 1.23 5.58
C LYS A 73 -14.57 2.05 6.84
N GLN A 74 -13.72 1.55 7.74
CA GLN A 74 -13.34 2.24 8.96
C GLN A 74 -12.05 3.06 8.77
N MET A 75 -11.40 2.96 7.60
CA MET A 75 -10.23 3.74 7.26
C MET A 75 -10.62 5.18 6.94
N LYS A 76 -9.74 6.11 7.27
CA LYS A 76 -9.79 7.49 6.76
C LYS A 76 -9.26 7.53 5.32
N PRO A 77 -9.65 8.53 4.51
CA PRO A 77 -9.02 8.79 3.22
C PRO A 77 -7.49 8.84 3.34
N VAL A 78 -6.81 8.21 2.41
CA VAL A 78 -5.34 8.07 2.40
C VAL A 78 -4.73 9.18 1.56
N ASP A 79 -3.84 9.95 2.19
CA ASP A 79 -3.14 11.07 1.56
C ASP A 79 -1.89 10.63 0.79
N LEU A 80 -1.32 9.47 1.16
CA LEU A 80 -0.08 8.97 0.59
C LEU A 80 0.03 7.45 0.72
N ILE A 81 0.52 6.82 -0.34
CA ILE A 81 0.82 5.38 -0.35
C ILE A 81 2.33 5.16 -0.37
N LEU A 82 2.80 4.31 0.53
CA LEU A 82 4.17 3.82 0.61
C LEU A 82 4.23 2.34 0.19
N CYS A 83 4.69 2.09 -1.02
CA CYS A 83 4.78 0.76 -1.60
C CYS A 83 6.17 0.15 -1.42
N GLY A 84 6.20 -1.13 -1.04
CA GLY A 84 7.41 -1.94 -1.14
C GLY A 84 7.69 -2.34 -2.60
N SER A 85 8.97 -2.37 -2.96
CA SER A 85 9.43 -2.73 -4.31
C SER A 85 10.65 -3.63 -4.26
N VAL A 86 10.73 -4.57 -5.21
CA VAL A 86 11.92 -5.39 -5.46
C VAL A 86 12.82 -4.70 -6.48
N ALA A 87 12.23 -4.16 -7.54
CA ALA A 87 12.92 -3.35 -8.54
C ALA A 87 12.00 -2.23 -9.06
N VAL A 88 12.60 -1.15 -9.54
CA VAL A 88 11.89 0.02 -10.08
C VAL A 88 12.63 0.56 -11.30
N ARG A 89 11.90 1.23 -12.19
CA ARG A 89 12.45 2.01 -13.31
C ARG A 89 12.15 3.48 -13.08
N ARG A 90 13.01 4.36 -13.60
CA ARG A 90 12.90 5.83 -13.41
C ARG A 90 11.62 6.43 -14.02
N ASP A 91 10.89 5.69 -14.86
CA ASP A 91 9.57 6.05 -15.40
C ASP A 91 8.40 5.68 -14.47
N GLY A 92 8.68 5.11 -13.29
CA GLY A 92 7.69 4.73 -12.29
C GLY A 92 7.19 3.29 -12.40
N ALA A 93 7.70 2.49 -13.34
CA ALA A 93 7.41 1.05 -13.35
C ALA A 93 8.00 0.37 -12.09
N ARG A 94 7.26 -0.58 -11.52
CA ARG A 94 7.61 -1.24 -10.26
C ARG A 94 7.41 -2.74 -10.36
N ILE A 95 8.33 -3.51 -9.77
CA ILE A 95 8.14 -4.94 -9.48
C ILE A 95 7.90 -5.10 -7.99
N GLY A 96 6.76 -5.67 -7.63
CA GLY A 96 6.45 -6.08 -6.25
C GLY A 96 7.10 -7.41 -5.87
N LYS A 97 6.65 -8.01 -4.76
CA LYS A 97 7.14 -9.33 -4.30
C LYS A 97 6.51 -10.53 -5.04
N GLY A 98 5.66 -10.28 -6.04
CA GLY A 98 4.99 -11.31 -6.83
C GLY A 98 3.63 -11.80 -6.31
N GLY A 99 3.22 -11.42 -5.09
CA GLY A 99 1.93 -11.86 -4.54
C GLY A 99 0.68 -11.10 -5.05
N GLY A 100 0.86 -9.98 -5.77
CA GLY A 100 -0.24 -9.13 -6.26
C GLY A 100 -1.07 -8.39 -5.20
N TYR A 101 -0.85 -8.64 -3.90
CA TYR A 101 -1.66 -8.06 -2.83
C TYR A 101 -1.55 -6.53 -2.73
N SER A 102 -0.37 -5.94 -2.94
CA SER A 102 -0.22 -4.48 -2.85
C SER A 102 -1.02 -3.75 -3.93
N ASP A 103 -1.12 -4.34 -5.12
CA ASP A 103 -1.85 -3.82 -6.27
C ASP A 103 -3.37 -4.00 -6.05
N LEU A 104 -3.77 -5.17 -5.54
CA LEU A 104 -5.15 -5.44 -5.14
C LEU A 104 -5.63 -4.55 -3.97
N GLU A 105 -4.78 -4.28 -2.98
CA GLU A 105 -5.06 -3.36 -1.88
C GLU A 105 -5.36 -1.94 -2.40
N TYR A 106 -4.62 -1.50 -3.42
CA TYR A 106 -4.87 -0.22 -4.07
C TYR A 106 -6.20 -0.24 -4.83
N ALA A 107 -6.46 -1.28 -5.63
CA ALA A 107 -7.71 -1.44 -6.38
C ALA A 107 -8.94 -1.39 -5.47
N ILE A 108 -8.92 -2.15 -4.36
CA ILE A 108 -9.97 -2.14 -3.33
C ILE A 108 -10.13 -0.74 -2.72
N ALA A 109 -9.03 -0.05 -2.44
CA ALA A 109 -9.07 1.28 -1.84
C ALA A 109 -9.63 2.34 -2.79
N ILE A 110 -9.40 2.21 -4.11
CA ILE A 110 -10.01 3.05 -5.15
C ILE A 110 -11.52 2.82 -5.21
N GLU A 111 -11.97 1.56 -5.33
CA GLU A 111 -13.39 1.19 -5.39
C GLU A 111 -14.18 1.70 -4.17
N LEU A 112 -13.53 1.73 -3.02
CA LEU A 112 -14.15 2.17 -1.76
C LEU A 112 -13.92 3.66 -1.46
N GLY A 113 -13.32 4.42 -2.39
CA GLY A 113 -13.11 5.86 -2.28
C GLY A 113 -12.14 6.30 -1.17
N ILE A 114 -11.35 5.36 -0.63
CA ILE A 114 -10.32 5.64 0.39
C ILE A 114 -9.07 6.23 -0.25
N VAL A 115 -8.80 5.85 -1.50
CA VAL A 115 -7.71 6.37 -2.33
C VAL A 115 -8.34 6.98 -3.58
N SER A 116 -7.68 7.97 -4.16
CA SER A 116 -8.06 8.52 -5.47
C SER A 116 -6.93 8.35 -6.49
N ALA A 117 -7.25 8.52 -7.77
CA ALA A 117 -6.24 8.55 -8.83
C ALA A 117 -5.16 9.64 -8.64
N ARG A 118 -5.42 10.65 -7.78
CA ARG A 118 -4.47 11.72 -7.45
C ARG A 118 -3.63 11.42 -6.21
N THR A 119 -3.95 10.39 -5.44
CA THR A 119 -3.20 10.04 -4.23
C THR A 119 -1.76 9.69 -4.64
N PRO A 120 -0.74 10.40 -4.12
CA PRO A 120 0.64 10.11 -4.47
C PRO A 120 1.07 8.72 -3.99
N ILE A 121 1.85 8.02 -4.82
CA ILE A 121 2.43 6.71 -4.53
C ILE A 121 3.94 6.84 -4.56
N LEU A 122 4.62 6.49 -3.48
CA LEU A 122 6.07 6.50 -3.41
C LEU A 122 6.64 5.17 -2.94
N THR A 123 7.89 4.95 -3.26
CA THR A 123 8.66 3.81 -2.78
C THR A 123 10.05 4.24 -2.33
N THR A 124 10.59 3.52 -1.35
CA THR A 124 12.00 3.62 -0.99
C THR A 124 12.72 2.35 -1.38
N VAL A 125 13.88 2.51 -2.00
CA VAL A 125 14.69 1.40 -2.52
C VAL A 125 16.17 1.72 -2.40
N HIS A 126 17.00 0.68 -2.44
CA HIS A 126 18.44 0.84 -2.65
C HIS A 126 18.71 1.24 -4.12
N PRO A 127 19.77 2.04 -4.43
CA PRO A 127 20.10 2.41 -5.81
C PRO A 127 20.18 1.22 -6.78
N LEU A 128 20.73 0.08 -6.34
CA LEU A 128 20.80 -1.18 -7.14
C LEU A 128 19.43 -1.76 -7.55
N GLN A 129 18.35 -1.39 -6.87
CA GLN A 129 16.99 -1.80 -7.25
C GLN A 129 16.40 -0.89 -8.32
N THR A 130 17.06 0.23 -8.65
CA THR A 130 16.69 1.09 -9.77
C THR A 130 17.39 0.55 -11.01
N ILE A 131 16.61 -0.05 -11.92
CA ILE A 131 17.13 -0.74 -13.10
C ILE A 131 16.65 -0.05 -14.37
N ASP A 132 17.44 -0.14 -15.45
CA ASP A 132 17.03 0.36 -16.77
C ASP A 132 16.31 -0.71 -17.60
N LYS A 133 16.54 -1.99 -17.26
CA LYS A 133 15.96 -3.12 -17.98
C LYS A 133 14.43 -3.08 -17.89
N LYS A 134 13.78 -3.08 -19.05
CA LYS A 134 12.32 -3.22 -19.15
C LYS A 134 11.87 -4.59 -18.66
N PHE A 135 10.71 -4.61 -18.03
CA PHE A 135 10.00 -5.81 -17.59
C PHE A 135 8.53 -5.69 -17.98
N ALA A 136 7.86 -6.84 -18.08
CA ALA A 136 6.43 -6.89 -18.34
C ALA A 136 5.67 -6.23 -17.18
N LEU A 137 4.65 -5.46 -17.53
CA LEU A 137 3.71 -4.85 -16.61
C LEU A 137 2.34 -5.40 -16.93
N GLU A 138 1.58 -5.72 -15.90
CA GLU A 138 0.19 -6.09 -16.02
C GLU A 138 -0.70 -4.85 -15.89
N PRO A 139 -1.92 -4.84 -16.47
CA PRO A 139 -2.82 -3.69 -16.37
C PRO A 139 -3.20 -3.31 -14.93
N HIS A 140 -3.13 -4.27 -14.00
CA HIS A 140 -3.42 -4.06 -12.59
C HIS A 140 -2.20 -3.59 -11.77
N ASP A 141 -1.00 -3.52 -12.35
CA ASP A 141 0.19 -3.05 -11.64
C ASP A 141 0.11 -1.55 -11.35
N ILE A 142 0.34 -1.16 -10.10
CA ILE A 142 0.37 0.26 -9.72
C ILE A 142 1.77 0.87 -9.99
N PRO A 143 1.87 1.92 -10.81
CA PRO A 143 3.11 2.67 -10.96
C PRO A 143 3.37 3.55 -9.73
N VAL A 144 4.62 3.98 -9.55
CA VAL A 144 5.02 4.93 -8.51
C VAL A 144 5.30 6.32 -9.09
N ASP A 145 4.93 7.35 -8.33
CA ASP A 145 5.19 8.75 -8.69
C ASP A 145 6.59 9.20 -8.26
N PHE A 146 7.06 8.64 -7.14
CA PHE A 146 8.37 8.97 -6.57
C PHE A 146 9.14 7.71 -6.20
N ILE A 147 10.41 7.69 -6.58
CA ILE A 147 11.40 6.72 -6.12
C ILE A 147 12.39 7.47 -5.24
N VAL A 148 12.58 7.00 -4.03
CA VAL A 148 13.49 7.63 -3.06
C VAL A 148 14.60 6.64 -2.72
N THR A 149 15.83 7.07 -2.92
CA THR A 149 17.05 6.35 -2.50
C THR A 149 17.75 7.16 -1.41
N PRO A 150 18.83 6.65 -0.80
CA PRO A 150 19.67 7.45 0.10
C PRO A 150 20.30 8.67 -0.59
N ASP A 151 20.53 8.59 -1.91
CA ASP A 151 21.31 9.57 -2.66
C ASP A 151 20.43 10.57 -3.44
N GLU A 152 19.20 10.20 -3.79
CA GLU A 152 18.33 11.03 -4.62
C GLU A 152 16.83 10.77 -4.42
N ILE A 153 16.04 11.76 -4.84
CA ILE A 153 14.59 11.66 -5.00
C ILE A 153 14.26 11.82 -6.48
N ILE A 154 13.72 10.78 -7.08
CA ILE A 154 13.34 10.74 -8.49
C ILE A 154 11.83 10.96 -8.58
N LYS A 155 11.42 12.05 -9.22
CA LYS A 155 10.02 12.24 -9.65
C LYS A 155 9.83 11.56 -11.01
N CYS A 156 9.04 10.49 -11.03
CA CYS A 156 8.93 9.62 -12.20
C CYS A 156 8.20 10.26 -13.39
N ASN A 157 7.29 11.21 -13.12
CA ASN A 157 6.36 11.77 -14.12
C ASN A 157 5.72 10.66 -14.98
N THR A 158 5.26 9.61 -14.31
CA THR A 158 4.82 8.38 -14.97
C THR A 158 3.68 8.63 -15.95
N LYS A 159 3.77 8.01 -17.13
CA LYS A 159 2.70 7.94 -18.12
C LYS A 159 1.99 6.57 -18.09
N LEU A 160 2.41 5.69 -17.19
CA LEU A 160 1.80 4.37 -17.03
C LEU A 160 0.39 4.56 -16.44
N PRO A 161 -0.61 3.83 -16.96
CA PRO A 161 -1.96 3.92 -16.42
C PRO A 161 -1.97 3.41 -14.98
N ARG A 162 -2.83 4.01 -14.16
CA ARG A 162 -3.17 3.45 -12.85
C ARG A 162 -4.43 2.59 -12.98
N PRO A 163 -4.56 1.49 -12.23
CA PRO A 163 -5.80 0.75 -12.16
C PRO A 163 -6.94 1.67 -11.68
N ALA A 164 -8.09 1.61 -12.35
CA ALA A 164 -9.27 2.39 -11.98
C ALA A 164 -10.14 1.71 -10.91
N GLY A 165 -9.79 0.47 -10.54
CA GLY A 165 -10.58 -0.37 -9.66
C GLY A 165 -10.07 -1.81 -9.70
N ILE A 166 -10.94 -2.75 -9.35
CA ILE A 166 -10.61 -4.18 -9.38
C ILE A 166 -10.84 -4.74 -10.79
N TYR A 167 -9.81 -5.35 -11.37
CA TYR A 167 -9.93 -6.10 -12.63
C TYR A 167 -10.15 -7.57 -12.32
N TRP A 168 -11.41 -7.97 -12.25
CA TRP A 168 -11.85 -9.30 -11.82
C TRP A 168 -11.33 -10.42 -12.72
N GLU A 169 -11.12 -10.14 -14.01
CA GLU A 169 -10.57 -11.07 -14.99
C GLU A 169 -9.10 -11.47 -14.72
N TYR A 170 -8.39 -10.73 -13.85
CA TYR A 170 -7.04 -11.05 -13.40
C TYR A 170 -6.99 -11.78 -12.05
N LEU A 171 -8.16 -12.11 -11.47
CA LEU A 171 -8.26 -12.79 -10.18
C LEU A 171 -8.78 -14.22 -10.39
N ASP A 172 -7.99 -15.19 -9.95
CA ASP A 172 -8.45 -16.58 -9.89
C ASP A 172 -9.50 -16.77 -8.76
N GLU A 173 -10.36 -17.79 -8.93
CA GLU A 173 -11.43 -18.10 -7.97
C GLU A 173 -10.88 -18.45 -6.58
N GLU A 174 -9.68 -19.05 -6.49
CA GLU A 174 -9.05 -19.38 -5.21
C GLU A 174 -8.73 -18.11 -4.40
N LYS A 175 -8.17 -17.09 -5.05
CA LYS A 175 -7.84 -15.79 -4.46
C LYS A 175 -9.10 -15.02 -4.09
N ILE A 176 -10.14 -15.05 -4.92
CA ILE A 176 -11.43 -14.44 -4.59
C ILE A 176 -12.03 -15.13 -3.35
N ALA A 177 -12.06 -16.46 -3.33
CA ALA A 177 -12.57 -17.24 -2.21
C ALA A 177 -11.79 -16.99 -0.91
N ALA A 178 -10.45 -16.84 -1.00
CA ALA A 178 -9.58 -16.60 0.13
C ALA A 178 -9.68 -15.19 0.75
N ILE A 179 -10.29 -14.22 0.06
CA ILE A 179 -10.40 -12.83 0.50
C ILE A 179 -11.87 -12.49 0.73
N PRO A 180 -12.36 -12.51 1.99
CA PRO A 180 -13.78 -12.28 2.30
C PRO A 180 -14.34 -10.98 1.73
N LEU A 181 -13.52 -9.93 1.66
CA LEU A 181 -13.94 -8.64 1.11
C LEU A 181 -14.25 -8.72 -0.39
N LEU A 182 -13.47 -9.48 -1.16
CA LEU A 182 -13.73 -9.65 -2.59
C LEU A 182 -15.03 -10.40 -2.85
N ASN A 183 -15.31 -11.47 -2.09
CA ASN A 183 -16.60 -12.16 -2.19
C ASN A 183 -17.77 -11.19 -1.98
N LYS A 184 -17.72 -10.36 -0.95
CA LYS A 184 -18.78 -9.36 -0.67
C LYS A 184 -18.91 -8.32 -1.77
N MET A 185 -17.80 -7.91 -2.39
CA MET A 185 -17.82 -6.94 -3.50
C MET A 185 -18.38 -7.56 -4.78
N ARG A 186 -17.99 -8.81 -5.08
CA ARG A 186 -18.47 -9.54 -6.26
C ARG A 186 -19.97 -9.76 -6.24
N THR A 187 -20.53 -10.18 -5.09
CA THR A 187 -21.99 -10.38 -4.97
C THR A 187 -22.77 -9.11 -5.27
N ARG A 188 -22.28 -7.94 -4.81
CA ARG A 188 -22.94 -6.65 -5.03
C ARG A 188 -22.89 -6.14 -6.47
N LEU A 189 -21.98 -6.66 -7.29
CA LEU A 189 -21.87 -6.31 -8.71
C LEU A 189 -22.80 -7.17 -9.59
N GLY A 190 -23.32 -8.28 -9.05
CA GLY A 190 -24.27 -9.16 -9.73
C GLY A 190 -25.74 -8.85 -9.43
N ASP A 191 -26.00 -7.91 -8.52
CA ASP A 191 -27.32 -7.33 -8.23
C ASP A 191 -27.53 -6.04 -9.04
#